data_AF-A0ABC9TRJ4-F1
#
_entry.id   AF-A0ABC9TRJ4-F1
#
_cell.length_a   1.000
_cell.length_b   1.000
_cell.length_c   1.000
_cell.angle_alpha   90.00
_cell.angle_beta   90.00
_cell.angle_gamma   90.00
#
_symmetry.space_group_name_H-M   'P 1'
#
loop_
_entity.id
_entity.type
_entity.pdbx_description
1 polymer ?
#
loop_
_entity_poly.entity_id
_entity_poly.type
_entity_poly.pdbx_seq_one_letter_code
_entity_poly.pdbx_strand_id
1 'polypeptide(L)'
;MQYEMSRLIRLTGWLAEQYTSKDTSSITYETAEMLMEAVLYCINEYEEPGEPGEHGDVSGEDNGVQAERVPAARTEPDAETAWRWGYQAVLGKVRRAGKIYEAVVDEFEDYGCQNYRDTITRGIPGFFVRYDAKFCPQDHILSLDYPVMGGNALNRGEKRLTGIDLIYEYLKIIRMEKKFLDCFERQAVVNLMSAIYPQYQELYLDNLCSPVLLNALGCLIAGKTVGRLEPGRDGLCLIENYFTGCGAEEIERKLVPCIRILTGNLEWFDRSARHYAPQIENALRFGCLDRLFQV
;
A
#
# COMPACT_ATOMS: atom_id res chain seq x y z
N MET A 1 -20.65 2.14 -16.48
CA MET A 1 -21.19 0.77 -16.53
C MET A 1 -21.77 0.55 -17.91
N GLN A 2 -21.11 -0.27 -18.74
CA GLN A 2 -21.43 -0.43 -20.17
C GLN A 2 -22.44 -1.57 -20.46
N TYR A 3 -22.82 -2.36 -19.45
CA TYR A 3 -23.71 -3.51 -19.62
C TYR A 3 -25.14 -3.25 -19.12
N GLU A 4 -26.10 -3.81 -19.85
CA GLU A 4 -27.52 -3.86 -19.48
C GLU A 4 -27.72 -4.51 -18.10
N MET A 5 -28.47 -3.85 -17.21
CA MET A 5 -28.76 -4.35 -15.85
C MET A 5 -29.39 -5.75 -15.86
N SER A 6 -30.23 -6.04 -16.86
CA SER A 6 -30.85 -7.36 -17.02
C SER A 6 -29.83 -8.50 -17.20
N ARG A 7 -28.67 -8.22 -17.83
CA ARG A 7 -27.59 -9.19 -17.99
C ARG A 7 -26.82 -9.39 -16.69
N LEU A 8 -26.57 -8.31 -15.95
CA LEU A 8 -25.91 -8.37 -14.64
C LEU A 8 -26.75 -9.14 -13.61
N ILE A 9 -28.07 -8.93 -13.61
CA ILE A 9 -29.00 -9.69 -12.75
C ILE A 9 -28.96 -11.18 -13.09
N ARG A 10 -28.96 -11.55 -14.38
CA ARG A 10 -28.85 -12.96 -14.80
C ARG A 10 -27.54 -13.60 -14.32
N LEU A 11 -26.42 -12.88 -14.48
CA LEU A 11 -25.11 -13.35 -14.05
C LEU A 11 -25.04 -13.49 -12.52
N THR A 12 -25.64 -12.56 -11.78
CA THR A 12 -25.75 -12.62 -10.32
C THR A 12 -26.58 -13.83 -9.88
N GLY A 13 -27.70 -14.10 -10.57
CA GLY A 13 -28.52 -15.28 -10.31
C GLY A 13 -27.77 -16.59 -10.58
N TRP A 14 -27.00 -16.65 -11.66
CA TRP A 14 -26.11 -17.78 -11.93
C TRP A 14 -25.06 -17.94 -10.82
N LEU A 15 -24.44 -16.85 -10.37
CA LEU A 15 -23.44 -16.88 -9.30
C LEU A 15 -24.07 -17.32 -7.96
N ALA A 16 -25.32 -16.94 -7.69
CA ALA A 16 -26.09 -17.37 -6.52
C ALA A 16 -26.34 -18.88 -6.53
N GLU A 17 -26.72 -19.47 -7.68
CA GLU A 17 -26.85 -20.93 -7.80
C GLU A 17 -25.55 -21.66 -7.47
N GLN A 18 -24.41 -21.08 -7.86
CA GLN A 18 -23.09 -21.64 -7.54
C GLN A 18 -22.76 -21.47 -6.05
N TYR A 19 -23.10 -20.33 -5.45
CA TYR A 19 -22.85 -20.03 -4.05
C TYR A 19 -23.62 -20.97 -3.11
N THR A 20 -24.88 -21.27 -3.42
CA THR A 20 -25.73 -22.16 -2.62
C THR A 20 -25.53 -23.64 -2.95
N SER A 21 -24.59 -23.98 -3.84
CA SER A 21 -24.44 -25.35 -4.39
C SER A 21 -25.74 -25.91 -4.98
N LYS A 22 -26.67 -25.04 -5.40
CA LYS A 22 -28.05 -25.37 -5.83
C LYS A 22 -28.93 -26.02 -4.76
N ASP A 23 -28.53 -25.97 -3.49
CA ASP A 23 -29.28 -26.58 -2.38
C ASP A 23 -30.49 -25.74 -1.95
N THR A 24 -30.48 -24.43 -2.23
CA THR A 24 -31.59 -23.53 -1.92
C THR A 24 -32.08 -22.78 -3.16
N SER A 25 -33.40 -22.55 -3.22
CA SER A 25 -34.06 -21.79 -4.28
C SER A 25 -34.13 -20.28 -4.00
N SER A 26 -33.63 -19.83 -2.84
CA SER A 26 -33.63 -18.43 -2.43
C SER A 26 -32.37 -18.08 -1.64
N ILE A 27 -32.01 -16.81 -1.70
CA ILE A 27 -30.93 -16.16 -0.94
C ILE A 27 -31.48 -14.88 -0.31
N THR A 28 -30.79 -14.36 0.70
CA THR A 28 -31.16 -13.08 1.32
C THR A 28 -30.82 -11.90 0.40
N TYR A 29 -31.39 -10.73 0.66
CA TYR A 29 -31.08 -9.52 -0.10
C TYR A 29 -29.60 -9.13 0.02
N GLU A 30 -29.03 -9.27 1.22
CA GLU A 30 -27.62 -8.98 1.49
C GLU A 30 -26.71 -9.92 0.69
N THR A 31 -27.07 -11.20 0.60
CA THR A 31 -26.33 -12.17 -0.23
C THR A 31 -26.42 -11.80 -1.71
N ALA A 32 -27.59 -11.39 -2.19
CA ALA A 32 -27.78 -10.97 -3.59
C ALA A 32 -26.96 -9.71 -3.92
N GLU A 33 -26.92 -8.73 -3.00
CA GLU A 33 -26.11 -7.52 -3.13
C GLU A 33 -24.61 -7.83 -3.15
N MET A 34 -24.12 -8.64 -2.20
CA MET A 34 -22.73 -9.10 -2.16
C MET A 34 -22.31 -9.77 -3.47
N LEU A 35 -23.16 -10.64 -4.03
CA LEU A 35 -22.88 -11.32 -5.30
C LEU A 35 -22.95 -10.39 -6.52
N MET A 36 -23.84 -9.40 -6.52
CA MET A 36 -23.88 -8.37 -7.55
C MET A 36 -22.60 -7.52 -7.51
N GLU A 37 -22.15 -7.13 -6.33
CA GLU A 37 -20.87 -6.45 -6.15
C GLU A 37 -19.70 -7.30 -6.63
N ALA A 38 -19.70 -8.61 -6.36
CA ALA A 38 -18.70 -9.54 -6.85
C ALA A 38 -18.64 -9.56 -8.39
N VAL A 39 -19.80 -9.56 -9.04
CA VAL A 39 -19.91 -9.48 -10.50
C VAL A 39 -19.32 -8.17 -11.02
N LEU A 40 -19.72 -7.05 -10.44
CA LEU A 40 -19.24 -5.72 -10.83
C LEU A 40 -17.73 -5.55 -10.59
N TYR A 41 -17.21 -6.09 -9.48
CA TYR A 41 -15.79 -6.05 -9.15
C TYR A 41 -14.96 -6.73 -10.25
N CYS A 42 -15.34 -7.96 -10.63
CA CYS A 42 -14.63 -8.70 -11.67
C CYS A 42 -14.72 -7.99 -13.02
N ILE A 43 -15.91 -7.53 -13.43
CA ILE A 43 -16.06 -6.79 -14.70
C ILE A 43 -15.17 -5.55 -14.72
N ASN A 44 -15.16 -4.76 -13.64
CA ASN A 44 -14.30 -3.58 -13.54
C ASN A 44 -12.81 -3.94 -13.61
N GLU A 45 -12.40 -5.06 -13.01
CA GLU A 45 -11.03 -5.55 -13.08
C GLU A 45 -10.59 -5.88 -14.53
N TYR A 46 -11.51 -6.33 -15.37
CA TYR A 46 -11.27 -6.54 -16.79
C TYR A 46 -11.23 -5.22 -17.59
N GLU A 47 -12.15 -4.30 -17.32
CA GLU A 47 -12.26 -3.03 -18.06
C GLU A 47 -11.12 -2.07 -17.73
N GLU A 48 -10.70 -2.04 -16.46
CA GLU A 48 -9.63 -1.20 -15.95
C GLU A 48 -8.56 -2.07 -15.28
N PRO A 49 -7.84 -2.90 -16.07
CA PRO A 49 -6.75 -3.69 -15.53
C PRO A 49 -5.73 -2.69 -14.97
N GLY A 50 -5.51 -2.74 -13.65
CA GLY A 50 -4.52 -1.88 -13.00
C GLY A 50 -3.14 -2.03 -13.64
N GLU A 51 -2.22 -1.12 -13.35
CA GLU A 51 -0.89 -1.09 -13.97
C GLU A 51 -0.23 -2.48 -13.98
N PRO A 52 0.22 -2.97 -15.16
CA PRO A 52 1.06 -4.17 -15.21
C PRO A 52 2.33 -3.85 -14.42
N GLY A 53 2.52 -4.52 -13.29
CA GLY A 53 3.54 -4.16 -12.31
C GLY A 53 4.91 -3.96 -12.95
N GLU A 54 5.46 -2.74 -12.82
CA GLU A 54 6.85 -2.45 -13.12
C GLU A 54 7.75 -3.17 -12.11
N HIS A 55 8.26 -4.32 -12.52
CA HIS A 55 9.63 -4.81 -12.32
C HIS A 55 9.72 -6.16 -13.03
N GLY A 56 10.69 -6.28 -13.94
CA GLY A 56 10.87 -7.42 -14.82
C GLY A 56 11.07 -8.76 -14.10
N ASP A 57 10.81 -9.80 -14.88
CA ASP A 57 11.25 -11.18 -14.71
C ASP A 57 10.67 -11.98 -13.55
N VAL A 58 9.60 -12.71 -13.87
CA VAL A 58 9.72 -14.17 -13.84
C VAL A 58 9.24 -14.70 -15.19
N SER A 59 10.15 -14.70 -16.15
CA SER A 59 10.19 -15.72 -17.20
C SER A 59 10.43 -17.06 -16.51
N GLY A 60 9.35 -17.61 -15.95
CA GLY A 60 9.29 -18.95 -15.41
C GLY A 60 8.18 -19.65 -16.15
N GLU A 61 8.59 -20.55 -17.03
CA GLU A 61 7.77 -21.48 -17.77
C GLU A 61 6.80 -22.17 -16.80
N ASP A 62 5.51 -21.91 -16.92
CA ASP A 62 4.50 -22.85 -16.45
C ASP A 62 3.36 -22.91 -17.47
N ASN A 63 3.52 -23.89 -18.35
CA ASN A 63 2.49 -24.67 -19.05
C ASN A 63 1.25 -23.94 -19.58
N GLY A 64 1.34 -23.55 -20.85
CA GLY A 64 0.39 -24.11 -21.81
C GLY A 64 -1.01 -23.52 -21.87
N VAL A 65 -1.15 -22.20 -21.71
CA VAL A 65 -2.16 -21.46 -22.49
C VAL A 65 -1.46 -20.26 -23.07
N GLN A 66 -1.09 -20.36 -24.36
CA GLN A 66 -0.66 -19.18 -25.10
C GLN A 66 -1.74 -18.13 -24.94
N ALA A 67 -1.40 -16.99 -24.35
CA ALA A 67 -2.18 -15.78 -24.52
C ALA A 67 -2.07 -15.44 -26.01
N GLU A 68 -2.99 -15.97 -26.80
CA GLU A 68 -3.23 -15.54 -28.17
C GLU A 68 -3.26 -14.00 -28.14
N ARG A 69 -2.34 -13.38 -28.90
CA ARG A 69 -2.39 -11.96 -29.18
C ARG A 69 -3.73 -11.69 -29.86
N VAL A 70 -4.71 -11.24 -29.07
CA VAL A 70 -6.08 -11.04 -29.56
C VAL A 70 -6.08 -9.92 -30.61
N PRO A 71 -6.69 -10.12 -31.80
CA PRO A 71 -6.64 -9.16 -32.90
C PRO A 71 -7.34 -7.83 -32.57
N ALA A 72 -6.91 -6.78 -33.27
CA ALA A 72 -7.32 -5.37 -33.14
C ALA A 72 -8.74 -5.04 -33.64
N ALA A 73 -9.72 -5.92 -33.43
CA ALA A 73 -11.12 -5.65 -33.72
C ALA A 73 -12.00 -6.35 -32.67
N ARG A 74 -12.16 -5.74 -31.49
CA ARG A 74 -13.04 -6.28 -30.45
C ARG A 74 -14.42 -5.67 -30.56
N THR A 75 -15.41 -6.47 -30.93
CA THR A 75 -16.75 -6.32 -30.38
C THR A 75 -16.62 -6.45 -28.86
N GLU A 76 -17.18 -5.52 -28.08
CA GLU A 76 -17.16 -5.63 -26.62
C GLU A 76 -17.68 -7.01 -26.19
N PRO A 77 -16.97 -7.71 -25.27
CA PRO A 77 -17.42 -9.02 -24.80
C PRO A 77 -18.80 -8.91 -24.14
N ASP A 78 -19.57 -9.99 -24.12
CA ASP A 78 -20.76 -10.01 -23.26
C ASP A 78 -20.38 -9.98 -21.77
N ALA A 79 -21.35 -9.66 -20.92
CA ALA A 79 -21.14 -9.49 -19.48
C ALA A 79 -20.56 -10.75 -18.80
N GLU A 80 -20.92 -11.94 -19.27
CA GLU A 80 -20.41 -13.21 -18.74
C GLU A 80 -18.94 -13.42 -19.09
N THR A 81 -18.57 -13.13 -20.34
CA THR A 81 -17.19 -13.20 -20.80
C THR A 81 -16.32 -12.14 -20.12
N ALA A 82 -16.82 -10.91 -19.99
CA ALA A 82 -16.16 -9.84 -19.25
C ALA A 82 -15.92 -10.23 -17.78
N TRP A 83 -16.95 -10.75 -17.11
CA TRP A 83 -16.83 -11.25 -15.73
C TRP A 83 -15.81 -12.37 -15.61
N ARG A 84 -15.82 -13.35 -16.52
CA ARG A 84 -14.89 -14.49 -16.49
C ARG A 84 -13.44 -14.03 -16.66
N TRP A 85 -13.18 -13.12 -17.59
CA TRP A 85 -11.84 -12.54 -17.76
C TRP A 85 -11.43 -11.71 -16.56
N GLY A 86 -12.36 -10.94 -16.01
CA GLY A 86 -12.21 -10.20 -14.76
C GLY A 86 -11.82 -11.08 -13.59
N TYR A 87 -12.54 -12.17 -13.37
CA TYR A 87 -12.26 -13.15 -12.32
C TYR A 87 -10.85 -13.75 -12.47
N GLN A 88 -10.42 -14.08 -13.69
CA GLN A 88 -9.05 -14.52 -13.94
C GLN A 88 -8.01 -13.43 -13.64
N ALA A 89 -8.32 -12.17 -13.93
CA ALA A 89 -7.46 -11.05 -13.60
C ALA A 89 -7.34 -10.84 -12.07
N VAL A 90 -8.44 -10.97 -11.32
CA VAL A 90 -8.45 -10.99 -9.85
C VAL A 90 -7.52 -12.09 -9.32
N LEU A 91 -7.68 -13.34 -9.77
CA LEU A 91 -6.80 -14.45 -9.38
C LEU A 91 -5.33 -14.22 -9.76
N GLY A 92 -5.09 -13.61 -10.92
CA GLY A 92 -3.76 -13.18 -11.34
C GLY A 92 -3.15 -12.17 -10.38
N LYS A 93 -3.94 -11.20 -9.92
CA LYS A 93 -3.50 -10.18 -8.95
C LYS A 93 -3.25 -10.78 -7.58
N VAL A 94 -4.07 -11.72 -7.12
CA VAL A 94 -3.82 -12.47 -5.86
C VAL A 94 -2.45 -13.13 -5.91
N ARG A 95 -2.12 -13.82 -7.01
CA ARG A 95 -0.81 -14.46 -7.19
C ARG A 95 0.34 -13.44 -7.19
N ARG A 96 0.17 -12.30 -7.87
CA ARG A 96 1.20 -11.23 -7.86
C ARG A 96 1.38 -10.62 -6.47
N ALA A 97 0.29 -10.37 -5.75
CA ALA A 97 0.34 -9.91 -4.36
C ALA A 97 1.08 -10.91 -3.47
N GLY A 98 0.82 -12.21 -3.65
CA GLY A 98 1.54 -13.29 -2.96
C GLY A 98 3.05 -13.22 -3.18
N LYS A 99 3.51 -13.03 -4.43
CA LYS A 99 4.94 -12.86 -4.74
C LYS A 99 5.57 -11.62 -4.07
N ILE A 100 4.82 -10.51 -4.00
CA ILE A 100 5.30 -9.31 -3.28
C ILE A 100 5.38 -9.61 -1.79
N TYR A 101 4.39 -10.31 -1.24
CA TYR A 101 4.37 -10.70 0.16
C TYR A 101 5.55 -11.61 0.53
N GLU A 102 5.85 -12.62 -0.30
CA GLU A 102 7.03 -13.48 -0.14
C GLU A 102 8.32 -12.66 -0.03
N ALA A 103 8.50 -11.66 -0.90
CA ALA A 103 9.65 -10.75 -0.84
C ALA A 103 9.64 -9.80 0.37
N VAL A 104 8.47 -9.50 0.94
CA VAL A 104 8.35 -8.68 2.16
C VAL A 104 8.71 -9.48 3.41
N VAL A 105 8.32 -10.76 3.47
CA VAL A 105 8.61 -11.61 4.64
C VAL A 105 10.03 -12.17 4.65
N ASP A 106 10.68 -12.21 3.49
CA ASP A 106 12.11 -12.54 3.40
C ASP A 106 12.92 -11.53 4.20
N GLU A 107 13.75 -12.03 5.12
CA GLU A 107 14.52 -11.23 6.08
C GLU A 107 13.68 -10.12 6.74
N PHE A 108 12.47 -10.46 7.19
CA PHE A 108 11.55 -9.50 7.82
C PHE A 108 12.07 -9.02 9.17
N GLU A 109 12.02 -7.70 9.37
CA GLU A 109 12.37 -7.02 10.62
C GLU A 109 11.19 -6.15 11.06
N ASP A 110 10.73 -6.36 12.29
CA ASP A 110 9.61 -5.63 12.88
C ASP A 110 10.03 -4.36 13.64
N TYR A 111 11.32 -4.22 13.95
CA TYR A 111 11.89 -3.12 14.73
C TYR A 111 11.20 -2.90 16.09
N GLY A 112 10.53 -3.92 16.64
CA GLY A 112 9.71 -3.85 17.85
C GLY A 112 8.29 -3.32 17.64
N CYS A 113 7.90 -2.92 16.43
CA CYS A 113 6.58 -2.37 16.11
C CYS A 113 5.53 -3.49 16.04
N GLN A 114 4.64 -3.55 17.03
CA GLN A 114 3.71 -4.68 17.19
C GLN A 114 2.67 -4.76 16.06
N ASN A 115 2.01 -3.66 15.71
CA ASN A 115 1.00 -3.67 14.65
C ASN A 115 1.60 -3.92 13.27
N TYR A 116 2.85 -3.51 13.02
CA TYR A 116 3.58 -3.88 11.81
C TYR A 116 3.79 -5.41 11.74
N ARG A 117 4.35 -5.99 12.81
CA ARG A 117 4.52 -7.45 12.91
C ARG A 117 3.21 -8.20 12.77
N ASP A 118 2.17 -7.83 13.51
CA ASP A 118 0.89 -8.55 13.51
C ASP A 118 0.20 -8.46 12.15
N THR A 119 0.25 -7.30 11.50
CA THR A 119 -0.31 -7.12 10.14
C THR A 119 0.43 -8.02 9.14
N ILE A 120 1.76 -8.00 9.12
CA ILE A 120 2.56 -8.74 8.13
C ILE A 120 2.59 -10.25 8.40
N THR A 121 2.70 -10.68 9.66
CA THR A 121 2.88 -12.10 10.01
C THR A 121 1.58 -12.85 10.24
N ARG A 122 0.47 -12.16 10.51
CA ARG A 122 -0.84 -12.79 10.78
C ARG A 122 -1.93 -12.27 9.86
N GLY A 123 -2.06 -10.94 9.75
CA GLY A 123 -3.10 -10.29 8.97
C GLY A 123 -3.08 -10.69 7.49
N ILE A 124 -1.95 -10.44 6.82
CA ILE A 124 -1.78 -10.69 5.39
C ILE A 124 -1.86 -12.20 5.04
N PRO A 125 -1.21 -13.13 5.77
CA PRO A 125 -1.45 -14.57 5.57
C PRO A 125 -2.91 -14.96 5.74
N GLY A 126 -3.56 -14.43 6.79
CA GLY A 126 -4.96 -14.66 7.06
C GLY A 126 -5.87 -14.16 5.94
N PHE A 127 -5.48 -13.10 5.23
CA PHE A 127 -6.14 -12.65 4.01
C PHE A 127 -6.00 -13.69 2.89
N PHE A 128 -4.77 -14.11 2.55
CA PHE A 128 -4.56 -15.07 1.46
C PHE A 128 -5.25 -16.43 1.67
N VAL A 129 -5.43 -16.85 2.92
CA VAL A 129 -6.14 -18.10 3.26
C VAL A 129 -7.66 -17.98 3.10
N ARG A 130 -8.24 -16.81 3.43
CA ARG A 130 -9.70 -16.64 3.57
C ARG A 130 -10.35 -15.82 2.45
N TYR A 131 -9.55 -15.12 1.64
CA TYR A 131 -10.05 -14.24 0.60
C TYR A 131 -10.81 -15.02 -0.49
N ASP A 132 -12.07 -14.65 -0.73
CA ASP A 132 -12.92 -15.28 -1.72
C ASP A 132 -12.98 -14.43 -3.00
N ALA A 133 -12.06 -14.73 -3.92
CA ALA A 133 -11.99 -14.04 -5.20
C ALA A 133 -13.21 -14.25 -6.12
N LYS A 134 -14.09 -15.22 -5.83
CA LYS A 134 -15.21 -15.59 -6.71
C LYS A 134 -16.52 -14.99 -6.23
N PHE A 135 -16.83 -15.14 -4.95
CA PHE A 135 -18.13 -14.78 -4.39
C PHE A 135 -18.10 -13.49 -3.57
N CYS A 136 -16.93 -13.05 -3.11
CA CYS A 136 -16.79 -11.80 -2.36
C CYS A 136 -15.44 -11.09 -2.63
N PRO A 137 -15.06 -10.87 -3.91
CA PRO A 137 -13.76 -10.29 -4.26
C PRO A 137 -13.59 -8.84 -3.79
N GLN A 138 -14.67 -8.13 -3.51
CA GLN A 138 -14.65 -6.76 -3.00
C GLN A 138 -14.26 -6.68 -1.51
N ASP A 139 -14.37 -7.77 -0.76
CA ASP A 139 -14.06 -7.79 0.66
C ASP A 139 -12.58 -8.10 0.89
N HIS A 140 -11.90 -7.17 1.58
CA HIS A 140 -10.48 -7.32 1.90
C HIS A 140 -10.26 -7.96 3.27
N ILE A 141 -11.32 -8.24 4.06
CA ILE A 141 -11.33 -9.07 5.29
C ILE A 141 -10.28 -8.71 6.37
N LEU A 142 -9.60 -7.56 6.25
CA LEU A 142 -8.43 -7.19 7.02
C LEU A 142 -8.49 -5.70 7.37
N SER A 143 -8.28 -5.35 8.64
CA SER A 143 -8.29 -3.96 9.12
C SER A 143 -7.07 -3.14 8.71
N LEU A 144 -5.96 -3.81 8.34
CA LEU A 144 -4.66 -3.20 8.04
C LEU A 144 -4.17 -2.32 9.20
N ASP A 145 -3.99 -2.92 10.38
CA ASP A 145 -3.67 -2.20 11.62
C ASP A 145 -2.34 -1.42 11.59
N TYR A 146 -1.43 -1.78 10.68
CA TYR A 146 -0.28 -0.95 10.33
C TYR A 146 -0.60 -0.04 9.14
N PRO A 147 -0.76 1.28 9.34
CA PRO A 147 -0.97 2.21 8.24
C PRO A 147 0.33 2.49 7.47
N VAL A 148 0.23 2.48 6.13
CA VAL A 148 1.28 3.01 5.26
C VAL A 148 1.35 4.53 5.36
N MET A 149 2.47 5.14 4.94
CA MET A 149 2.58 6.60 4.92
C MET A 149 1.45 7.25 4.10
N GLY A 150 0.70 8.17 4.70
CA GLY A 150 -0.47 8.80 4.09
C GLY A 150 -1.79 8.02 4.27
N GLY A 151 -1.75 6.88 4.96
CA GLY A 151 -2.93 6.12 5.40
C GLY A 151 -3.40 5.04 4.41
N ASN A 152 -4.31 4.18 4.89
CA ASN A 152 -4.78 2.99 4.16
C ASN A 152 -5.96 3.26 3.21
N ALA A 153 -6.45 4.50 3.13
CA ALA A 153 -7.49 4.90 2.18
C ALA A 153 -6.88 5.11 0.78
N LEU A 154 -6.41 4.02 0.17
CA LEU A 154 -5.78 4.04 -1.15
C LEU A 154 -6.86 4.15 -2.24
N ASN A 155 -6.59 5.01 -3.23
CA ASN A 155 -7.51 5.30 -4.32
C ASN A 155 -6.84 5.12 -5.69
N ARG A 156 -7.62 4.73 -6.70
CA ARG A 156 -7.27 4.83 -8.12
C ARG A 156 -8.21 5.85 -8.75
N GLY A 157 -7.68 7.03 -9.06
CA GLY A 157 -8.51 8.19 -9.38
C GLY A 157 -9.42 8.53 -8.19
N GLU A 158 -10.72 8.64 -8.45
CA GLU A 158 -11.75 8.92 -7.44
C GLU A 158 -12.24 7.65 -6.71
N LYS A 159 -11.86 6.45 -7.20
CA LYS A 159 -12.35 5.17 -6.67
C LYS A 159 -11.46 4.67 -5.54
N ARG A 160 -12.07 4.42 -4.38
CA ARG A 160 -11.40 3.74 -3.26
C ARG A 160 -11.14 2.28 -3.60
N LEU A 161 -9.93 1.81 -3.32
CA LEU A 161 -9.54 0.43 -3.53
C LEU A 161 -10.12 -0.47 -2.45
N THR A 162 -10.53 -1.68 -2.83
CA THR A 162 -11.06 -2.72 -1.94
C THR A 162 -10.59 -4.10 -2.41
N GLY A 163 -10.84 -5.14 -1.61
CA GLY A 163 -10.44 -6.51 -1.96
C GLY A 163 -8.94 -6.64 -2.27
N ILE A 164 -8.62 -7.41 -3.31
CA ILE A 164 -7.24 -7.61 -3.73
C ILE A 164 -6.57 -6.35 -4.29
N ASP A 165 -7.31 -5.41 -4.88
CA ASP A 165 -6.74 -4.13 -5.32
C ASP A 165 -6.06 -3.38 -4.17
N LEU A 166 -6.76 -3.29 -3.03
CA LEU A 166 -6.24 -2.62 -1.85
C LEU A 166 -5.01 -3.35 -1.31
N ILE A 167 -5.09 -4.67 -1.15
CA ILE A 167 -3.99 -5.47 -0.59
C ILE A 167 -2.76 -5.44 -1.52
N TYR A 168 -2.97 -5.48 -2.83
CA TYR A 168 -1.88 -5.41 -3.80
C TYR A 168 -1.12 -4.08 -3.74
N GLU A 169 -1.83 -2.95 -3.75
CA GLU A 169 -1.20 -1.63 -3.62
C GLU A 169 -0.58 -1.42 -2.24
N TYR A 170 -1.25 -1.87 -1.18
CA TYR A 170 -0.70 -1.85 0.17
C TYR A 170 0.63 -2.61 0.25
N LEU A 171 0.71 -3.83 -0.28
CA LEU A 171 1.94 -4.62 -0.26
C LEU A 171 3.06 -4.02 -1.11
N LYS A 172 2.74 -3.38 -2.25
CA LYS A 172 3.75 -2.62 -3.01
C LYS A 172 4.38 -1.53 -2.16
N ILE A 173 3.57 -0.81 -1.39
CA ILE A 173 4.03 0.25 -0.48
C ILE A 173 4.85 -0.33 0.66
N ILE A 174 4.37 -1.38 1.32
CA ILE A 174 5.12 -2.06 2.38
C ILE A 174 6.49 -2.52 1.88
N ARG A 175 6.59 -3.06 0.66
CA ARG A 175 7.87 -3.45 0.06
C ARG A 175 8.81 -2.25 -0.12
N MET A 176 8.29 -1.09 -0.53
CA MET A 176 9.08 0.14 -0.65
C MET A 176 9.53 0.66 0.73
N GLU A 177 8.65 0.64 1.72
CA GLU A 177 8.98 1.00 3.11
C GLU A 177 10.06 0.05 3.68
N LYS A 178 9.89 -1.27 3.52
CA LYS A 178 10.87 -2.27 3.94
C LYS A 178 12.24 -2.01 3.31
N LYS A 179 12.30 -1.85 1.98
CA LYS A 179 13.55 -1.57 1.27
C LYS A 179 14.28 -0.33 1.81
N PHE A 180 13.54 0.70 2.20
CA PHE A 180 14.12 1.90 2.80
C PHE A 180 14.58 1.64 4.24
N LEU A 181 13.76 0.97 5.06
CA LEU A 181 14.08 0.64 6.44
C LEU A 181 15.30 -0.28 6.57
N ASP A 182 15.45 -1.25 5.66
CA ASP A 182 16.57 -2.19 5.60
C ASP A 182 17.94 -1.48 5.37
N CYS A 183 17.95 -0.21 4.98
CA CYS A 183 19.18 0.60 4.89
C CYS A 183 19.73 1.02 6.27
N PHE A 184 18.99 0.78 7.36
CA PHE A 184 19.33 1.21 8.71
C PHE A 184 19.52 0.02 9.63
N GLU A 185 20.49 0.13 10.55
CA GLU A 185 20.66 -0.89 11.58
C GLU A 185 19.44 -0.92 12.52
N ARG A 186 19.02 -2.13 12.90
CA ARG A 186 17.89 -2.34 13.83
C ARG A 186 17.99 -1.42 15.05
N GLN A 187 19.16 -1.33 15.67
CA GLN A 187 19.34 -0.55 16.90
C GLN A 187 19.15 0.95 16.68
N ALA A 188 19.52 1.49 15.51
CA ALA A 188 19.30 2.90 15.20
C ALA A 188 17.80 3.21 15.11
N VAL A 189 17.04 2.37 14.41
CA VAL A 189 15.58 2.52 14.30
C VAL A 189 14.90 2.36 15.66
N VAL A 190 15.29 1.34 16.45
CA VAL A 190 14.73 1.11 17.79
C VAL A 190 15.02 2.28 18.72
N ASN A 191 16.24 2.82 18.72
CA ASN A 191 16.61 3.98 19.53
C ASN A 191 15.78 5.20 19.16
N LEU A 192 15.64 5.47 17.86
CA LEU A 192 14.80 6.56 17.36
C LEU A 192 13.35 6.40 17.82
N MET A 193 12.76 5.23 17.62
CA MET A 193 11.38 4.99 18.01
C MET A 193 11.18 5.09 19.52
N SER A 194 12.09 4.56 20.33
CA SER A 194 12.02 4.68 21.80
C SER A 194 12.18 6.13 22.28
N ALA A 195 12.93 6.96 21.56
CA ALA A 195 13.09 8.38 21.88
C ALA A 195 11.83 9.20 21.55
N ILE A 196 11.20 8.95 20.39
CA ILE A 196 10.01 9.70 19.95
C ILE A 196 8.73 9.16 20.60
N TYR A 197 8.64 7.83 20.76
CA TYR A 197 7.46 7.12 21.22
C TYR A 197 7.83 6.08 22.28
N PRO A 198 7.95 6.45 23.57
CA PRO A 198 8.44 5.54 24.62
C PRO A 198 7.71 4.20 24.77
N GLN A 199 6.47 4.09 24.27
CA GLN A 199 5.61 2.91 24.38
C GLN A 199 5.22 2.32 23.01
N TYR A 200 5.94 2.62 21.92
CA TYR A 200 5.58 2.16 20.56
C TYR A 200 5.56 0.63 20.39
N GLN A 201 6.24 -0.09 21.29
CA GLN A 201 6.27 -1.55 21.27
C GLN A 201 5.01 -2.20 21.86
N GLU A 202 4.25 -1.43 22.65
CA GLU A 202 3.04 -1.88 23.36
C GLU A 202 1.76 -1.20 22.82
N LEU A 203 1.90 -0.03 22.18
CA LEU A 203 0.81 0.74 21.59
C LEU A 203 0.82 0.63 20.07
N TYR A 204 -0.36 0.86 19.46
CA TYR A 204 -0.47 1.04 18.02
C TYR A 204 0.30 2.30 17.59
N LEU A 205 1.39 2.09 16.86
CA LEU A 205 2.12 3.15 16.19
C LEU A 205 1.41 3.46 14.85
N ASP A 206 1.46 4.70 14.39
CA ASP A 206 1.04 5.03 13.04
C ASP A 206 1.97 4.34 12.01
N ASN A 207 3.06 4.98 11.60
CA ASN A 207 3.94 4.43 10.57
C ASN A 207 5.39 4.45 11.02
N LEU A 208 6.08 3.32 10.86
CA LEU A 208 7.48 3.16 11.28
C LEU A 208 8.42 3.91 10.33
N CYS A 209 8.12 3.88 9.04
CA CYS A 209 8.96 4.46 8.00
C CYS A 209 9.01 6.00 8.05
N SER A 210 7.94 6.64 8.53
CA SER A 210 7.81 8.10 8.50
C SER A 210 8.81 8.83 9.42
N PRO A 211 8.93 8.52 10.72
CA PRO A 211 9.92 9.18 11.56
C PRO A 211 11.36 8.83 11.17
N VAL A 212 11.61 7.62 10.65
CA VAL A 212 12.91 7.22 10.11
C VAL A 212 13.29 8.09 8.91
N LEU A 213 12.39 8.27 7.95
CA LEU A 213 12.62 9.14 6.80
C LEU A 213 12.84 10.60 7.22
N LEU A 214 12.03 11.11 8.16
CA LEU A 214 12.18 12.47 8.67
C LEU A 214 13.55 12.68 9.30
N ASN A 215 14.01 11.76 10.15
CA ASN A 215 15.31 11.89 10.82
C ASN A 215 16.50 11.65 9.88
N ALA A 216 16.36 10.77 8.88
CA ALA A 216 17.32 10.61 7.80
C ALA A 216 17.46 11.92 6.99
N LEU A 217 16.35 12.62 6.70
CA LEU A 217 16.37 13.94 6.05
C LEU A 217 17.08 14.98 6.92
N GLY A 218 16.79 15.01 8.21
CA GLY A 218 17.47 15.89 9.16
C GLY A 218 18.99 15.67 9.15
N CYS A 219 19.43 14.41 9.17
CA CYS A 219 20.84 14.06 9.10
C CYS A 219 21.47 14.50 7.78
N LEU A 220 20.79 14.24 6.66
CA LEU A 220 21.27 14.62 5.33
C LEU A 220 21.46 16.14 5.22
N ILE A 221 20.46 16.92 5.65
CA ILE A 221 20.49 18.39 5.62
C ILE A 221 21.60 18.94 6.53
N ALA A 222 21.77 18.34 7.72
CA ALA A 222 22.80 18.72 8.67
C ALA A 222 24.21 18.19 8.32
N GLY A 223 24.37 17.46 7.22
CA GLY A 223 25.65 16.84 6.85
C GLY A 223 26.15 15.78 7.84
N LYS A 224 25.23 15.15 8.58
CA LYS A 224 25.50 14.08 9.55
C LYS A 224 25.41 12.71 8.90
N THR A 225 25.90 11.69 9.59
CA THR A 225 25.77 10.29 9.16
C THR A 225 24.30 9.87 9.17
N VAL A 226 23.69 9.74 7.98
CA VAL A 226 22.27 9.40 7.80
C VAL A 226 21.85 8.14 8.58
N GLY A 227 22.68 7.09 8.55
CA GLY A 227 22.38 5.82 9.23
C GLY A 227 22.22 5.91 10.75
N ARG A 228 22.66 7.00 11.39
CA ARG A 228 22.47 7.21 12.84
C ARG A 228 21.08 7.69 13.21
N LEU A 229 20.34 8.28 12.27
CA LEU A 229 19.01 8.86 12.50
C LEU A 229 18.97 9.92 13.61
N GLU A 230 20.11 10.54 13.91
CA GLU A 230 20.28 11.49 15.00
C GLU A 230 21.03 12.73 14.47
N PRO A 231 20.29 13.77 14.03
CA PRO A 231 20.91 15.04 13.64
C PRO A 231 21.70 15.68 14.79
N GLY A 232 21.24 15.51 16.03
CA GLY A 232 21.86 16.11 17.22
C GLY A 232 21.59 17.61 17.36
N ARG A 233 21.93 18.19 18.51
CA ARG A 233 21.66 19.61 18.81
C ARG A 233 22.29 20.57 17.80
N ASP A 234 23.52 20.30 17.40
CA ASP A 234 24.22 21.12 16.41
C ASP A 234 23.64 20.93 15.00
N GLY A 235 23.14 19.74 14.69
CA GLY A 235 22.37 19.47 13.46
C GLY A 235 21.06 20.25 13.39
N LEU A 236 20.35 20.45 14.51
CA LEU A 236 19.14 21.27 14.52
C LEU A 236 19.40 22.71 14.07
N CYS A 237 20.51 23.32 14.49
CA CYS A 237 20.88 24.66 14.04
C CYS A 237 21.12 24.71 12.52
N LEU A 238 21.68 23.65 11.94
CA LEU A 238 21.89 23.55 10.49
C LEU A 238 20.56 23.39 9.74
N ILE A 239 19.64 22.58 10.27
CA ILE A 239 18.29 22.42 9.73
C ILE A 239 17.52 23.75 9.77
N GLU A 240 17.61 24.47 10.90
CA GLU A 240 16.99 25.80 11.07
C GLU A 240 17.52 26.80 10.04
N ASN A 241 18.84 26.87 9.87
CA ASN A 241 19.47 27.73 8.87
C ASN A 241 19.06 27.35 7.44
N TYR A 242 18.96 26.05 7.14
CA TYR A 242 18.59 25.55 5.81
C TYR A 242 17.17 25.97 5.38
N PHE A 243 16.24 26.07 6.34
CA PHE A 243 14.85 26.45 6.13
C PHE A 243 14.51 27.88 6.58
N THR A 244 15.51 28.69 6.90
CA THR A 244 15.29 30.07 7.36
C THR A 244 14.49 30.87 6.32
N GLY A 245 13.39 31.46 6.76
CA GLY A 245 12.50 32.25 5.92
C GLY A 245 11.58 31.46 4.99
N CYS A 246 11.61 30.12 5.04
CA CYS A 246 10.77 29.28 4.20
C CYS A 246 9.37 29.05 4.80
N GLY A 247 8.33 29.15 3.97
CA GLY A 247 7.00 28.61 4.27
C GLY A 247 6.88 27.13 3.91
N ALA A 248 5.76 26.47 4.26
CA ALA A 248 5.54 25.04 3.97
C ALA A 248 5.80 24.66 2.50
N GLU A 249 5.30 25.42 1.52
CA GLU A 249 5.49 25.10 0.09
C GLU A 249 6.98 25.13 -0.34
N GLU A 250 7.77 26.01 0.27
CA GLU A 250 9.22 26.09 0.01
C GLU A 250 9.98 24.95 0.68
N ILE A 251 9.58 24.59 1.90
CA ILE A 251 10.11 23.42 2.60
C ILE A 251 9.80 22.16 1.80
N GLU A 252 8.56 21.96 1.34
CA GLU A 252 8.17 20.82 0.50
C GLU A 252 9.06 20.70 -0.73
N ARG A 253 9.22 21.79 -1.49
CA ARG A 253 10.08 21.82 -2.69
C ARG A 253 11.54 21.48 -2.41
N LYS A 254 12.07 21.90 -1.25
CA LYS A 254 13.43 21.55 -0.81
C LYS A 254 13.55 20.10 -0.33
N LEU A 255 12.49 19.52 0.23
CA LEU A 255 12.49 18.15 0.75
C LEU A 255 12.42 17.10 -0.37
N VAL A 256 11.63 17.30 -1.42
CA VAL A 256 11.47 16.32 -2.51
C VAL A 256 12.81 15.81 -3.08
N PRO A 257 13.79 16.64 -3.48
CA PRO A 257 15.07 16.13 -3.98
C PRO A 257 15.84 15.36 -2.89
N CYS A 258 15.77 15.78 -1.63
CA CYS A 258 16.41 15.09 -0.51
C CYS A 258 15.78 13.70 -0.27
N ILE A 259 14.45 13.60 -0.34
CA ILE A 259 13.71 12.33 -0.23
C ILE A 259 14.15 11.38 -1.34
N ARG A 260 14.19 11.84 -2.59
CA ARG A 260 14.59 11.02 -3.73
C ARG A 260 16.03 10.50 -3.61
N ILE A 261 16.95 11.30 -3.07
CA ILE A 261 18.33 10.85 -2.76
C ILE A 261 18.28 9.70 -1.75
N LEU A 262 17.53 9.85 -0.66
CA LEU A 262 17.47 8.85 0.41
C LEU A 262 16.74 7.56 0.02
N THR A 263 15.71 7.65 -0.81
CA THR A 263 14.84 6.52 -1.14
C THR A 263 15.21 5.85 -2.48
N GLY A 264 16.23 6.37 -3.18
CA GLY A 264 16.64 5.86 -4.48
C GLY A 264 15.63 6.17 -5.60
N ASN A 265 15.06 7.38 -5.59
CA ASN A 265 14.04 7.89 -6.53
C ASN A 265 12.71 7.12 -6.53
N LEU A 266 12.33 6.52 -5.41
CA LEU A 266 11.00 5.92 -5.27
C LEU A 266 9.94 7.02 -5.12
N GLU A 267 9.19 7.28 -6.19
CA GLU A 267 8.19 8.37 -6.27
C GLU A 267 7.12 8.32 -5.17
N TRP A 268 6.81 7.12 -4.66
CA TRP A 268 5.87 6.95 -3.55
C TRP A 268 6.15 7.91 -2.39
N PHE A 269 7.42 8.09 -2.05
CA PHE A 269 7.86 8.89 -0.90
C PHE A 269 7.80 10.40 -1.12
N ASP A 270 7.67 10.88 -2.36
CA ASP A 270 7.63 12.33 -2.65
C ASP A 270 6.46 13.00 -1.91
N ARG A 271 5.34 12.29 -1.74
CA ARG A 271 4.17 12.77 -1.00
C ARG A 271 4.48 13.06 0.48
N SER A 272 5.49 12.42 1.06
CA SER A 272 5.88 12.62 2.45
C SER A 272 6.38 14.05 2.69
N ALA A 273 6.89 14.73 1.66
CA ALA A 273 7.27 16.15 1.75
C ALA A 273 6.07 17.04 2.17
N ARG A 274 4.87 16.77 1.62
CA ARG A 274 3.63 17.49 1.98
C ARG A 274 3.22 17.28 3.43
N HIS A 275 3.53 16.10 3.98
CA HIS A 275 3.25 15.78 5.38
C HIS A 275 4.27 16.41 6.32
N TYR A 276 5.56 16.45 5.96
CA TYR A 276 6.62 16.99 6.81
C TYR A 276 6.71 18.50 6.79
N ALA A 277 6.51 19.13 5.64
CA ALA A 277 6.68 20.57 5.47
C ALA A 277 5.92 21.43 6.50
N PRO A 278 4.61 21.24 6.75
CA PRO A 278 3.89 22.03 7.75
C PRO A 278 4.34 21.71 9.18
N GLN A 279 4.83 20.50 9.47
CA GLN A 279 5.37 20.16 10.78
C GLN A 279 6.68 20.91 11.03
N ILE A 280 7.59 20.90 10.05
CA ILE A 280 8.87 21.59 10.11
C ILE A 280 8.66 23.11 10.21
N GLU A 281 7.78 23.70 9.38
CA GLU A 281 7.46 25.14 9.44
C GLU A 281 6.99 25.54 10.85
N ASN A 282 6.06 24.77 11.43
CA ASN A 282 5.57 25.01 12.78
C ASN A 282 6.70 24.86 13.82
N ALA A 283 7.53 23.83 13.70
CA ALA A 283 8.64 23.62 14.63
C ALA A 283 9.69 24.74 14.57
N LEU A 284 9.98 25.28 13.38
CA LEU A 284 10.83 26.46 13.20
C LEU A 284 10.19 27.69 13.85
N ARG A 285 8.91 27.93 13.58
CA ARG A 285 8.17 29.08 14.12
C ARG A 285 8.14 29.13 15.65
N PHE A 286 8.09 27.97 16.30
CA PHE A 286 8.00 27.86 17.77
C PHE A 286 9.31 27.41 18.44
N GLY A 287 10.41 27.28 17.68
CA GLY A 287 11.72 26.88 18.20
C GLY A 287 11.73 25.49 18.86
N CYS A 288 11.02 24.52 18.29
CA CYS A 288 10.83 23.19 18.85
C CYS A 288 11.18 22.05 17.88
N LEU A 289 12.23 22.25 17.07
CA LEU A 289 12.77 21.21 16.17
C LEU A 289 13.20 19.94 16.91
N ASP A 290 13.59 20.06 18.19
CA ASP A 290 13.92 18.94 19.08
C ASP A 290 12.73 18.02 19.40
N ARG A 291 11.50 18.42 19.05
CA ARG A 291 10.32 17.57 19.12
C ARG A 291 10.08 16.74 17.85
N LEU A 292 10.69 17.12 16.73
CA LEU A 292 10.56 16.42 15.45
C LEU A 292 11.76 15.53 15.14
N PHE A 293 12.95 15.98 15.53
CA PHE A 293 14.21 15.32 15.23
C PHE A 293 14.84 14.77 16.51
N GLN A 294 15.52 13.64 16.40
CA GLN A 294 16.29 13.04 17.48
C GLN A 294 17.55 13.87 17.76
N VAL A 295 17.87 14.01 19.05
CA VAL A 295 18.89 14.92 19.59
C VAL A 295 19.89 14.19 20.46
#